data_AF-A0A151ACH6-F1
#
_entry.id   AF-A0A151ACH6-F1
#
_cell.length_a   1.000
_cell.length_b   1.000
_cell.length_c   1.000
_cell.angle_alpha   90.00
_cell.angle_beta   90.00
_cell.angle_gamma   90.00
#
_symmetry.space_group_name_H-M   'P 1'
#
loop_
_entity.id
_entity.type
_entity.pdbx_description
1 polymer ?
#
loop_
_entity_poly.entity_id
_entity_poly.type
_entity_poly.pdbx_seq_one_letter_code
_entity_poly.pdbx_strand_id
1 'polypeptide(L)' 'MAVTDGHDIEPTDEYDHDEPAALVSALRTSPDRVVFTEDGNSDGWIATDHTVELSQ' A
#
# COMPACT_ATOMS: atom_id res chain seq x y z
N MET A 1 13.26 26.15 20.10
CA MET A 1 12.49 25.10 19.40
C MET A 1 12.64 25.36 17.91
N ALA A 2 13.28 24.46 17.16
CA ALA A 2 13.40 24.61 15.72
C ALA A 2 12.15 24.00 15.09
N VAL A 3 11.39 24.80 14.35
CA VAL A 3 10.30 24.35 13.50
C VAL A 3 10.94 23.76 12.25
N THR A 4 10.79 22.47 12.02
CA THR A 4 11.14 21.87 10.74
C THR A 4 10.03 22.24 9.77
N ASP A 5 10.41 23.02 8.76
CA ASP A 5 9.60 23.35 7.60
C ASP A 5 8.98 22.07 7.04
N GLY A 6 7.65 22.07 6.87
CA GLY A 6 6.93 20.93 6.33
C GLY A 6 7.41 20.71 4.90
N HIS A 7 8.14 19.63 4.68
CA HIS A 7 8.45 19.16 3.34
C HIS A 7 7.11 18.82 2.68
N ASP A 8 6.59 19.81 1.95
CA ASP A 8 5.49 19.66 1.01
C ASP A 8 6.02 18.72 -0.09
N ILE A 9 5.80 17.43 0.13
CA ILE A 9 5.98 16.43 -0.92
C ILE A 9 4.82 16.67 -1.87
N GLU A 10 5.03 17.55 -2.85
CA GLU A 10 4.17 17.61 -4.02
C GLU A 10 4.14 16.18 -4.60
N PRO A 11 2.97 15.54 -4.71
CA PRO A 11 2.89 14.22 -5.30
C PRO A 11 3.25 14.40 -6.77
N THR A 12 4.50 14.10 -7.13
CA THR A 12 4.86 13.92 -8.52
C THR A 12 4.13 12.66 -8.96
N ASP A 13 3.03 12.83 -9.71
CA ASP A 13 2.26 11.77 -10.39
C ASP A 13 3.10 11.04 -11.47
N GLU A 14 4.39 10.86 -11.25
CA GLU A 14 5.23 9.94 -12.01
C GLU A 14 5.18 8.58 -11.32
N TYR A 15 3.98 7.98 -11.27
CA TYR A 15 3.89 6.53 -11.17
C TYR A 15 4.46 5.98 -12.48
N ASP A 16 5.73 5.58 -12.43
CA ASP A 16 6.40 4.93 -13.55
C ASP A 16 5.59 3.66 -13.89
N HIS A 17 4.80 3.72 -14.96
CA HIS A 17 3.94 2.63 -15.42
C HIS A 17 4.76 1.40 -15.85
N ASP A 18 6.09 1.54 -15.95
CA ASP A 18 7.02 0.46 -16.24
C ASP A 18 7.47 -0.31 -14.98
N GLU A 19 7.14 0.15 -13.75
CA GLU A 19 7.37 -0.68 -12.56
C GLU A 19 6.43 -1.90 -12.55
N PRO A 20 6.96 -3.09 -12.24
CA PRO A 20 6.13 -4.29 -12.16
C PRO A 20 5.09 -4.10 -11.06
N ALA A 21 3.83 -4.42 -11.37
CA ALA A 21 2.75 -4.39 -10.39
C ALA A 21 3.13 -5.17 -9.12
N ALA A 22 2.86 -4.59 -7.96
CA ALA A 22 3.18 -5.21 -6.68
C ALA A 22 2.54 -6.60 -6.57
N LEU A 23 3.35 -7.60 -6.22
CA LEU A 23 2.91 -8.99 -6.11
C LEU A 23 2.35 -9.25 -4.72
N VAL A 24 1.05 -9.01 -4.55
CA VAL A 24 0.31 -9.27 -3.31
C VAL A 24 -0.29 -10.67 -3.30
N SER A 25 -0.06 -11.43 -2.23
CA SER A 25 -0.68 -12.72 -1.96
C SER A 25 -1.63 -12.63 -0.77
N ALA A 26 -2.72 -13.42 -0.80
CA ALA A 26 -3.69 -13.50 0.29
C ALA A 26 -3.77 -14.94 0.83
N LEU A 27 -3.64 -15.10 2.15
CA LEU A 27 -3.77 -16.39 2.83
C LEU A 27 -4.86 -16.33 3.89
N ARG A 28 -5.89 -17.17 3.74
CA ARG A 28 -6.92 -17.34 4.76
C ARG A 28 -6.47 -18.33 5.82
N THR A 29 -6.05 -17.83 6.98
CA THR A 29 -5.53 -18.66 8.09
C THR A 29 -6.63 -19.27 8.95
N SER A 30 -7.81 -18.66 8.97
CA SER A 30 -9.00 -19.14 9.69
C SER A 30 -10.27 -18.60 9.03
N PRO A 31 -11.48 -19.00 9.47
CA PRO A 31 -12.70 -18.56 8.82
C PRO A 31 -12.85 -17.05 8.66
N ASP A 32 -12.41 -16.32 9.68
CA ASP A 32 -12.59 -14.86 9.84
C ASP A 32 -11.28 -14.08 9.71
N ARG A 33 -10.20 -14.71 9.23
CA ARG A 33 -8.88 -14.08 9.12
C ARG A 33 -8.22 -14.35 7.77
N VAL A 34 -7.87 -13.27 7.10
CA VAL A 34 -7.04 -13.25 5.89
C VAL A 34 -5.80 -12.42 6.17
N VAL A 35 -4.64 -12.91 5.76
CA VAL A 35 -3.35 -12.24 5.85
C VAL A 35 -2.89 -11.91 4.44
N PHE A 36 -2.47 -10.67 4.21
CA PHE A 36 -1.88 -10.23 2.96
C PHE A 36 -0.36 -10.12 3.12
N THR A 37 0.37 -10.49 2.08
CA THR A 37 1.84 -10.35 2.01
C THR A 37 2.21 -9.82 0.64
N GLU A 38 3.16 -8.89 0.59
CA GLU A 38 3.73 -8.34 -0.64
C GLU A 38 5.21 -8.71 -0.72
N ASP A 39 5.67 -9.16 -1.89
CA ASP A 39 7.06 -9.55 -2.08
C ASP A 39 8.00 -8.36 -1.85
N GLY A 40 9.07 -8.58 -1.08
CA GLY A 40 10.03 -7.52 -0.75
C GLY A 40 9.56 -6.48 0.28
N ASN A 41 8.31 -6.56 0.79
CA ASN A 41 7.78 -5.61 1.77
C ASN A 41 7.83 -6.17 3.20
N SER A 42 8.99 -6.05 3.85
CA SER A 42 9.18 -6.48 5.25
C SER A 42 8.60 -5.52 6.28
N ASP A 43 8.34 -4.27 5.90
CA ASP A 43 7.85 -3.24 6.82
C ASP A 43 6.36 -3.42 7.11
N GLY A 44 5.64 -4.12 6.24
CA GLY A 44 4.25 -4.53 6.46
C GLY A 44 3.23 -3.43 6.19
N TRP A 45 3.61 -2.39 5.46
CA TRP A 45 2.72 -1.31 5.04
C TRP A 45 2.32 -1.51 3.59
N ILE A 46 1.03 -1.74 3.33
CA ILE A 46 0.48 -1.84 1.98
C ILE A 46 -0.34 -0.56 1.74
N ALA A 47 0.14 0.29 0.84
CA ALA A 47 -0.58 1.47 0.38
C ALA A 47 -1.37 1.12 -0.88
N THR A 48 -2.63 1.54 -0.96
CA THR A 48 -3.47 1.36 -2.15
C THR A 48 -4.30 2.61 -2.41
N ASP A 49 -4.37 3.00 -3.67
CA ASP A 49 -5.26 4.03 -4.21
C ASP A 49 -6.61 3.44 -4.65
N HIS A 50 -6.75 2.11 -4.61
CA HIS A 50 -7.94 1.40 -5.01
C HIS A 50 -8.93 1.24 -3.86
N THR A 51 -10.12 1.84 -4.01
CA THR A 51 -11.23 1.68 -3.06
C THR A 51 -12.27 0.71 -3.63
N VAL A 52 -12.70 -0.25 -2.80
CA VAL A 52 -13.76 -1.19 -3.15
C VAL A 52 -15.08 -0.81 -2.48
N GLU A 53 -16.17 -0.85 -3.24
CA GLU A 53 -17.52 -0.64 -2.71
C GLU A 53 -18.00 -1.85 -1.90
N LEU A 54 -18.71 -1.60 -0.80
CA LEU A 54 -19.33 -2.66 -0.01
C LEU A 54 -20.61 -3.12 -0.69
N SER A 55 -20.64 -4.37 -1.16
CA SER A 55 -21.88 -5.00 -1.60
C SER A 55 -22.73 -5.41 -0.39
N GLN A 56 -23.99 -4.99 -0.37
CA GLN A 56 -25.03 -5.38 0.61
C GLN A 56 -25.48 -6.82 0.43
#